data_AF-U4T7Z3-F1
#
_entry.id   AF-U4T7Z3-F1
#
_cell.length_a   1.000
_cell.length_b   1.000
_cell.length_c   1.000
_cell.angle_alpha   90.00
_cell.angle_beta   90.00
_cell.angle_gamma   90.00
#
_symmetry.space_group_name_H-M   'P 1'
#
loop_
_entity.id
_entity.type
_entity.pdbx_description
1 polymer ?
#
loop_
_entity_poly.entity_id
_entity_poly.type
_entity_poly.pdbx_seq_one_letter_code
_entity_poly.pdbx_strand_id
1 'polypeptide(L)'
;MIANSQRGVALLTILLLVVSITVVAGAMLASQKIAIRRSGLLFDQNQLLQDINAGQQLAVTMIRADNKLNDTDSVQDIWAQPIPPYNLGTHSISIELRDEASRFNINNLYQKGAVDTTALAVFQRLLTQLNLDSEIAIAVLDYQDTDGEVHEDGGNESVVYTQQSNAISANTLPNQPFISIDQLQEIRGVDADVLAALRPYITATPYFVPINVNTASPVLLAALIEGGTGEQMQELVAIREKQALTAVDDMWQLPILSSLNEEQRKALTPLLAVDSQAFMALITATDSADSDQTRQRFATVLIRKTATETESNGNSNGDNNNPNNNNSNLGDASNSDKTKDVKVVAQRLWAFRPSF
;
A
#
# COMPACT_ATOMS: atom_id res chain seq x y z
N MET A 1 94.27 -8.08 2.56
CA MET A 1 93.53 -6.86 2.14
C MET A 1 92.69 -7.24 0.92
N ILE A 2 91.59 -7.97 1.12
CA ILE A 2 90.19 -7.48 1.26
C ILE A 2 89.82 -6.42 0.22
N ALA A 3 89.32 -6.86 -0.93
CA ALA A 3 88.30 -6.16 -1.72
C ALA A 3 87.84 -7.08 -2.86
N ASN A 4 86.76 -7.86 -2.66
CA ASN A 4 85.85 -8.28 -3.75
C ASN A 4 84.57 -9.06 -3.35
N SER A 5 84.24 -9.23 -2.06
CA SER A 5 82.95 -9.87 -1.66
C SER A 5 81.74 -8.92 -1.55
N GLN A 6 81.87 -7.63 -1.85
CA GLN A 6 80.76 -6.67 -1.69
C GLN A 6 79.85 -6.54 -2.92
N ARG A 7 80.30 -6.97 -4.12
CA ARG A 7 79.51 -6.86 -5.36
C ARG A 7 78.36 -7.87 -5.45
N GLY A 8 78.52 -9.08 -4.92
CA GLY A 8 77.47 -10.10 -4.91
C GLY A 8 76.36 -9.82 -3.89
N VAL A 9 76.72 -9.31 -2.71
CA VAL A 9 75.76 -8.92 -1.66
C VAL A 9 74.95 -7.69 -2.09
N ALA A 10 75.59 -6.69 -2.70
CA ALA A 10 74.87 -5.51 -3.21
C ALA A 10 73.86 -5.86 -4.31
N LEU A 11 74.16 -6.84 -5.17
CA LEU A 11 73.25 -7.27 -6.22
C LEU A 11 72.07 -8.08 -5.66
N LEU A 12 72.30 -8.90 -4.64
CA LEU A 12 71.26 -9.62 -3.90
C LEU A 12 70.32 -8.68 -3.14
N THR A 13 70.85 -7.64 -2.49
CA THR A 13 70.01 -6.68 -1.76
C THR A 13 69.19 -5.82 -2.72
N ILE A 14 69.75 -5.42 -3.87
CA ILE A 14 69.02 -4.71 -4.92
C ILE A 14 67.92 -5.61 -5.52
N LEU A 15 68.22 -6.88 -5.82
CA LEU A 15 67.24 -7.82 -6.35
C LEU A 15 66.08 -8.03 -5.35
N LEU A 16 66.41 -8.23 -4.07
CA LEU A 16 65.42 -8.44 -3.02
C LEU A 16 64.55 -7.19 -2.81
N LEU A 17 65.15 -6.01 -2.88
CA LEU A 17 64.44 -4.73 -2.82
C LEU A 17 63.49 -4.56 -4.01
N VAL A 18 63.94 -4.84 -5.24
CA VAL A 18 63.10 -4.77 -6.44
C VAL A 18 61.94 -5.75 -6.35
N VAL A 19 62.19 -7.01 -5.98
CA VAL A 19 61.12 -8.02 -5.81
C VAL A 19 60.10 -7.58 -4.77
N SER A 20 60.56 -7.04 -3.63
CA SER A 20 59.68 -6.56 -2.55
C SER A 20 58.81 -5.39 -3.01
N ILE A 21 59.39 -4.41 -3.70
CA ILE A 21 58.65 -3.27 -4.27
C ILE A 21 57.63 -3.76 -5.30
N THR A 22 57.99 -4.73 -6.14
CA THR A 22 57.11 -5.26 -7.19
C THR A 22 55.91 -5.99 -6.60
N VAL A 23 56.12 -6.80 -5.55
CA VAL A 23 55.03 -7.51 -4.85
C VAL A 23 54.08 -6.52 -4.15
N VAL A 24 54.63 -5.51 -3.45
CA VAL A 24 53.82 -4.48 -2.78
C VAL A 24 53.03 -3.65 -3.80
N ALA A 25 53.66 -3.24 -4.90
CA ALA A 25 53.01 -2.49 -5.97
C ALA A 25 51.90 -3.33 -6.65
N GLY A 26 52.17 -4.63 -6.91
CA GLY A 26 51.16 -5.55 -7.45
C GLY A 26 49.96 -5.74 -6.52
N ALA A 27 50.20 -5.91 -5.22
CA ALA A 27 49.13 -6.02 -4.21
C ALA A 27 48.31 -4.72 -4.10
N MET A 28 48.97 -3.56 -4.19
CA MET A 28 48.31 -2.25 -4.15
C MET A 28 47.46 -1.98 -5.40
N LEU A 29 47.91 -2.39 -6.59
CA LEU A 29 47.12 -2.28 -7.82
C LEU A 29 45.89 -3.20 -7.80
N ALA A 30 46.03 -4.41 -7.25
CA ALA A 30 44.90 -5.32 -7.07
C ALA A 30 43.86 -4.76 -6.09
N SER A 31 44.30 -4.19 -4.95
CA SER A 31 43.40 -3.57 -3.98
C SER A 31 42.71 -2.31 -4.51
N GLN A 32 43.42 -1.48 -5.29
CA GLN A 32 42.83 -0.32 -5.98
C GLN A 32 41.75 -0.72 -6.99
N LYS A 33 41.98 -1.76 -7.80
CA LYS A 33 40.98 -2.27 -8.75
C LYS A 33 39.71 -2.75 -8.04
N ILE A 34 39.85 -3.44 -6.90
CA ILE A 34 38.72 -3.89 -6.08
C ILE A 34 37.97 -2.69 -5.50
N ALA A 35 38.69 -1.68 -4.99
CA ALA A 35 38.09 -0.47 -4.43
C ALA A 35 37.30 0.33 -5.47
N ILE A 36 37.85 0.48 -6.68
CA ILE A 36 37.17 1.17 -7.79
C ILE A 36 35.90 0.41 -8.20
N ARG A 37 35.97 -0.92 -8.35
CA ARG A 37 34.79 -1.75 -8.69
C ARG A 37 33.71 -1.65 -7.61
N ARG A 38 34.11 -1.67 -6.34
CA ARG A 38 33.19 -1.49 -5.21
C ARG A 38 32.56 -0.09 -5.20
N SER A 39 33.35 0.94 -5.51
CA SER A 39 32.87 2.33 -5.59
C SER A 39 31.86 2.53 -6.73
N GLY A 40 32.12 1.96 -7.92
CA GLY A 40 31.17 1.97 -9.03
C GLY A 40 29.84 1.29 -8.67
N LEU A 41 29.89 0.10 -8.06
CA LEU A 41 28.68 -0.61 -7.60
C LEU A 41 27.90 0.16 -6.52
N LEU A 42 28.55 0.98 -5.69
CA LEU A 42 27.88 1.83 -4.71
C LEU A 42 27.27 3.08 -5.35
N PHE A 43 27.92 3.65 -6.37
CA PHE A 43 27.39 4.78 -7.13
C PHE A 43 26.13 4.38 -7.92
N ASP A 44 26.19 3.28 -8.66
CA ASP A 44 25.06 2.75 -9.46
C ASP A 44 23.85 2.40 -8.58
N GLN A 45 24.08 1.79 -7.41
CA GLN A 45 23.00 1.46 -6.46
C GLN A 45 22.31 2.70 -5.89
N ASN A 46 23.05 3.77 -5.62
CA ASN A 46 22.45 5.04 -5.22
C ASN A 46 21.61 5.63 -6.35
N GLN A 47 21.99 5.42 -7.61
CA GLN A 47 21.26 5.94 -8.76
C GLN A 47 19.91 5.23 -8.97
N LEU A 48 19.85 3.90 -8.91
CA LEU A 48 18.56 3.18 -9.00
C LEU A 48 17.60 3.54 -7.84
N LEU A 49 18.12 3.83 -6.64
CA LEU A 49 17.29 4.33 -5.54
C LEU A 49 16.77 5.75 -5.80
N GLN A 50 17.57 6.61 -6.43
CA GLN A 50 17.10 7.93 -6.89
C GLN A 50 16.02 7.81 -7.95
N ASP A 51 16.15 6.84 -8.87
CA ASP A 51 15.13 6.54 -9.87
C ASP A 51 13.82 6.05 -9.24
N ILE A 52 13.90 5.21 -8.20
CA ILE A 52 12.71 4.84 -7.40
C ILE A 52 12.06 6.09 -6.80
N ASN A 53 12.83 7.00 -6.21
CA ASN A 53 12.30 8.24 -5.64
C ASN A 53 11.66 9.14 -6.72
N ALA A 54 12.25 9.21 -7.91
CA ALA A 54 11.67 9.91 -9.05
C ALA A 54 10.35 9.27 -9.48
N GLY A 55 10.29 7.94 -9.58
CA GLY A 55 9.06 7.20 -9.87
C GLY A 55 7.96 7.44 -8.83
N GLN A 56 8.32 7.55 -7.56
CA GLN A 56 7.39 7.89 -6.48
C GLN A 56 6.80 9.28 -6.66
N GLN A 57 7.62 10.28 -6.99
CA GLN A 57 7.14 11.64 -7.23
C GLN A 57 6.27 11.73 -8.49
N LEU A 58 6.57 10.94 -9.53
CA LEU A 58 5.73 10.82 -10.71
C LEU A 58 4.37 10.22 -10.36
N ALA A 59 4.32 9.15 -9.57
CA ALA A 59 3.07 8.55 -9.11
C ALA A 59 2.20 9.55 -8.31
N VAL A 60 2.80 10.26 -7.34
CA VAL A 60 2.12 11.31 -6.57
C VAL A 60 1.62 12.45 -7.47
N THR A 61 2.43 12.86 -8.44
CA THR A 61 2.06 13.95 -9.38
C THR A 61 0.92 13.52 -10.29
N MET A 62 0.89 12.26 -10.73
CA MET A 62 -0.18 11.70 -11.54
C MET A 62 -1.52 11.68 -10.78
N ILE A 63 -1.54 11.15 -9.56
CA ILE A 63 -2.74 11.16 -8.69
C ILE A 63 -3.21 12.59 -8.43
N ARG A 64 -2.29 13.54 -8.21
CA ARG A 64 -2.63 14.95 -8.01
C ARG A 64 -3.18 15.62 -9.28
N ALA A 65 -2.67 15.24 -10.45
CA ALA A 65 -3.16 15.75 -11.72
C ALA A 65 -4.56 15.21 -12.02
N ASP A 66 -4.78 13.92 -11.78
CA ASP A 66 -6.07 13.25 -11.94
C ASP A 66 -7.16 13.86 -11.04
N ASN A 67 -6.84 14.08 -9.75
CA ASN A 67 -7.75 14.76 -8.81
C ASN A 67 -8.11 16.21 -9.21
N LYS A 68 -7.44 16.81 -10.19
CA LYS A 68 -7.83 18.13 -10.74
C LYS A 68 -8.75 17.99 -11.96
N LEU A 69 -8.78 16.81 -12.59
CA LEU A 69 -9.59 16.51 -13.77
C LEU A 69 -10.97 15.99 -13.37
N ASN A 70 -11.07 15.17 -12.31
CA ASN A 70 -12.32 14.63 -11.81
C ASN A 70 -12.31 14.53 -10.27
N ASP A 71 -13.49 14.36 -9.69
CA ASP A 71 -13.68 14.19 -8.24
C ASP A 71 -13.81 12.71 -7.82
N THR A 72 -13.96 11.81 -8.80
CA THR A 72 -14.20 10.37 -8.65
C THR A 72 -13.05 9.58 -9.22
N ASP A 73 -12.66 8.48 -8.58
CA ASP A 73 -11.60 7.62 -9.07
C ASP A 73 -12.19 6.38 -9.75
N SER A 74 -11.79 6.10 -10.98
CA SER A 74 -12.35 5.04 -11.81
C SER A 74 -11.30 4.30 -12.62
N VAL A 75 -11.67 3.15 -13.19
CA VAL A 75 -10.80 2.39 -14.10
C VAL A 75 -10.48 3.12 -15.41
N GLN A 76 -11.18 4.21 -15.72
CA GLN A 76 -10.97 5.03 -16.92
C GLN A 76 -9.91 6.13 -16.72
N ASP A 77 -9.49 6.35 -15.48
CA ASP A 77 -8.60 7.44 -15.13
C ASP A 77 -7.18 7.22 -15.64
N ILE A 78 -6.42 8.32 -15.75
CA ILE A 78 -5.07 8.28 -16.33
C ILE A 78 -4.11 7.36 -15.56
N TRP A 79 -4.33 7.20 -14.25
CA TRP A 79 -3.50 6.36 -13.38
C TRP A 79 -3.82 4.87 -13.53
N ALA A 80 -5.04 4.52 -13.97
CA ALA A 80 -5.49 3.14 -14.14
C ALA A 80 -5.08 2.55 -15.50
N GLN A 81 -4.69 3.40 -16.46
CA GLN A 81 -4.26 2.98 -17.79
C GLN A 81 -2.77 2.57 -17.81
N PRO A 82 -2.34 1.68 -18.73
CA PRO A 82 -0.93 1.30 -18.87
C PRO A 82 -0.02 2.52 -19.12
N ILE A 83 0.90 2.77 -18.17
CA ILE A 83 1.83 3.89 -18.22
C ILE A 83 3.11 3.44 -18.95
N PRO A 84 3.52 4.09 -20.05
CA PRO A 84 4.76 3.74 -20.72
C PRO A 84 5.98 4.02 -19.83
N PRO A 85 7.04 3.19 -19.88
CA PRO A 85 8.26 3.44 -19.11
C PRO A 85 8.90 4.78 -19.47
N TYR A 86 9.35 5.51 -18.45
CA TYR A 86 10.07 6.76 -18.60
C TYR A 86 11.57 6.48 -18.76
N ASN A 87 12.11 6.77 -19.93
CA ASN A 87 13.51 6.50 -20.27
C ASN A 87 14.43 7.67 -19.93
N LEU A 88 15.51 7.39 -19.21
CA LEU A 88 16.53 8.31 -18.72
C LEU A 88 17.92 7.82 -19.14
N GLY A 89 18.25 8.00 -20.43
CA GLY A 89 19.53 7.51 -20.97
C GLY A 89 19.61 5.99 -20.94
N THR A 90 20.49 5.44 -20.10
CA THR A 90 20.65 4.00 -19.88
C THR A 90 19.64 3.42 -18.89
N HIS A 91 18.88 4.27 -18.20
CA HIS A 91 17.92 3.87 -17.17
C HIS A 91 16.49 3.97 -17.69
N SER A 92 15.58 3.18 -17.10
CA SER A 92 14.14 3.30 -17.33
C SER A 92 13.35 3.11 -16.05
N ILE A 93 12.33 3.93 -15.84
CA ILE A 93 11.41 3.87 -14.70
C ILE A 93 10.04 3.43 -15.21
N SER A 94 9.54 2.31 -14.72
CA SER A 94 8.16 1.86 -14.95
C SER A 94 7.34 2.04 -13.68
N ILE A 95 6.11 2.53 -13.83
CA ILE A 95 5.18 2.74 -12.72
C ILE A 95 3.88 2.01 -13.05
N GLU A 96 3.37 1.27 -12.08
CA GLU A 96 2.05 0.65 -12.12
C GLU A 96 1.30 1.13 -10.89
N LEU A 97 0.10 1.70 -11.08
CA LEU A 97 -0.74 2.20 -10.01
C LEU A 97 -1.95 1.30 -9.85
N ARG A 98 -2.28 0.99 -8.60
CA ARG A 98 -3.50 0.28 -8.24
C ARG A 98 -4.23 1.04 -7.16
N ASP A 99 -5.55 1.06 -7.28
CA ASP A 99 -6.43 1.52 -6.23
C ASP A 99 -6.51 0.51 -5.08
N GLU A 100 -6.10 0.92 -3.88
CA GLU A 100 -6.23 0.10 -2.68
C GLU A 100 -7.65 0.14 -2.10
N ALA A 101 -8.42 1.20 -2.38
CA ALA A 101 -9.82 1.28 -2.02
C ALA A 101 -10.72 0.34 -2.85
N SER A 102 -10.21 -0.28 -3.92
CA SER A 102 -10.90 -1.35 -4.65
C SER A 102 -11.04 -2.65 -3.83
N ARG A 103 -10.35 -2.72 -2.69
CA ARG A 103 -10.28 -3.89 -1.80
C ARG A 103 -10.77 -3.54 -0.41
N PHE A 104 -11.25 -4.54 0.31
CA PHE A 104 -11.66 -4.38 1.70
C PHE A 104 -10.43 -4.18 2.59
N ASN A 105 -10.32 -3.04 3.26
CA ASN A 105 -9.27 -2.85 4.26
C ASN A 105 -9.62 -3.62 5.54
N ILE A 106 -8.82 -4.64 5.88
CA ILE A 106 -9.03 -5.45 7.09
C ILE A 106 -8.95 -4.64 8.38
N ASN A 107 -8.20 -3.53 8.37
CA ASN A 107 -8.12 -2.63 9.51
C ASN A 107 -9.40 -1.78 9.68
N ASN A 108 -10.37 -1.83 8.76
CA ASN A 108 -11.65 -1.16 8.97
C ASN A 108 -12.51 -1.86 10.04
N LEU A 109 -12.21 -3.11 10.40
CA LEU A 109 -12.94 -3.89 11.40
C LEU A 109 -12.87 -3.26 12.80
N TYR A 110 -11.72 -2.67 13.14
CA TYR A 110 -11.48 -2.02 14.42
C TYR A 110 -10.89 -0.63 14.23
N GLN A 111 -11.62 0.40 14.67
CA GLN A 111 -11.21 1.79 14.52
C GLN A 111 -11.52 2.59 15.78
N LYS A 112 -10.54 3.40 16.22
CA LYS A 112 -10.69 4.33 17.36
C LYS A 112 -11.21 3.66 18.65
N GLY A 113 -10.84 2.39 18.87
CA GLY A 113 -11.25 1.65 20.07
C GLY A 113 -12.62 0.98 19.97
N ALA A 114 -13.26 0.97 18.80
CA ALA A 114 -14.57 0.39 18.59
C ALA A 114 -14.59 -0.57 17.39
N VAL A 115 -15.38 -1.63 17.53
CA VAL A 115 -15.66 -2.60 16.46
C VAL A 115 -16.69 -2.01 15.50
N ASP A 116 -16.41 -2.08 14.20
CA ASP A 116 -17.39 -1.81 13.16
C ASP A 116 -18.12 -3.09 12.78
N THR A 117 -19.30 -3.29 13.38
CA THR A 117 -20.14 -4.47 13.15
C THR A 117 -20.62 -4.58 11.70
N THR A 118 -20.73 -3.46 10.98
CA THR A 118 -21.12 -3.47 9.57
C THR A 118 -19.96 -3.97 8.72
N ALA A 119 -18.74 -3.48 8.98
CA ALA A 119 -17.53 -3.95 8.32
C ALA A 119 -17.27 -5.43 8.60
N LEU A 120 -17.49 -5.88 9.84
CA LEU A 120 -17.38 -7.28 10.22
C LEU A 120 -18.34 -8.17 9.43
N ALA A 121 -19.61 -7.76 9.33
CA ALA A 121 -20.60 -8.51 8.57
C ALA A 121 -20.28 -8.55 7.07
N VAL A 122 -19.74 -7.48 6.49
CA VAL A 122 -19.25 -7.47 5.09
C VAL A 122 -18.10 -8.46 4.92
N PHE A 123 -17.13 -8.48 5.84
CA PHE A 123 -15.99 -9.37 5.75
C PHE A 123 -16.37 -10.85 5.91
N GLN A 124 -17.28 -11.17 6.84
CA GLN A 124 -17.85 -12.52 6.98
C GLN A 124 -18.58 -12.98 5.69
N ARG A 125 -19.34 -12.08 5.06
CA ARG A 125 -20.00 -12.38 3.77
C ARG A 125 -18.98 -12.60 2.65
N LEU A 126 -17.89 -11.83 2.61
CA LEU A 126 -16.82 -12.05 1.64
C LEU A 126 -16.17 -13.43 1.83
N LEU A 127 -15.89 -13.83 3.07
CA LEU A 127 -15.32 -15.15 3.38
C LEU A 127 -16.25 -16.27 2.92
N THR A 128 -17.54 -16.20 3.28
CA THR A 128 -18.52 -17.24 2.89
C THR A 128 -18.70 -17.33 1.37
N GLN A 129 -18.67 -16.21 0.64
CA GLN A 129 -18.70 -16.21 -0.83
C GLN A 129 -17.50 -16.88 -1.47
N LEU A 130 -16.34 -16.83 -0.81
CA LEU A 130 -15.11 -17.51 -1.25
C LEU A 130 -15.02 -18.96 -0.77
N ASN A 131 -16.09 -19.49 -0.13
CA ASN A 131 -16.11 -20.80 0.54
C ASN A 131 -15.05 -20.94 1.65
N LEU A 132 -14.76 -19.83 2.34
CA LEU A 132 -13.88 -19.76 3.49
C LEU A 132 -14.69 -19.69 4.78
N ASP A 133 -14.05 -20.04 5.89
CA ASP A 133 -14.66 -19.99 7.22
C ASP A 133 -14.89 -18.54 7.66
N SER A 134 -16.11 -18.21 8.08
CA SER A 134 -16.46 -16.89 8.60
C SER A 134 -15.81 -16.58 9.95
N GLU A 135 -15.40 -17.60 10.71
CA GLU A 135 -14.69 -17.42 11.99
C GLU A 135 -13.33 -16.70 11.81
N ILE A 136 -12.75 -16.74 10.60
CA ILE A 136 -11.54 -15.99 10.29
C ILE A 136 -11.75 -14.48 10.52
N ALA A 137 -12.95 -13.94 10.27
CA ALA A 137 -13.23 -12.53 10.52
C ALA A 137 -13.14 -12.17 12.01
N ILE A 138 -13.58 -13.08 12.89
CA ILE A 138 -13.49 -12.92 14.34
C ILE A 138 -12.04 -12.97 14.76
N ALA A 139 -11.28 -13.98 14.31
CA ALA A 139 -9.86 -14.09 14.63
C ALA A 139 -9.03 -12.88 14.14
N VAL A 140 -9.41 -12.28 13.01
CA VAL A 140 -8.80 -11.03 12.51
C VAL A 140 -9.16 -9.83 13.38
N LEU A 141 -10.36 -9.76 13.93
CA LEU A 141 -10.80 -8.70 14.83
C LEU A 141 -10.06 -8.79 16.19
N ASP A 142 -10.07 -9.99 16.78
CA ASP A 142 -9.36 -10.33 18.03
C ASP A 142 -7.85 -9.99 17.95
N TYR A 143 -7.24 -10.16 16.78
CA TYR A 143 -5.83 -9.78 16.59
C TYR A 143 -5.61 -8.24 16.63
N GLN A 144 -6.63 -7.45 16.27
CA GLN A 144 -6.54 -5.99 16.17
C GLN A 144 -6.96 -5.26 17.43
N ASP A 145 -7.96 -5.78 18.15
CA ASP A 145 -8.54 -5.09 19.28
C ASP A 145 -7.61 -5.12 20.51
N THR A 146 -7.96 -4.33 21.52
CA THR A 146 -7.12 -4.16 22.70
C THR A 146 -7.55 -5.01 23.87
N ASP A 147 -8.68 -5.72 23.76
CA ASP A 147 -9.16 -6.51 24.86
C ASP A 147 -8.47 -7.88 24.88
N GLY A 148 -9.02 -8.84 25.60
CA GLY A 148 -8.42 -10.17 25.72
C GLY A 148 -9.49 -11.25 25.68
N GLU A 149 -10.67 -10.90 25.20
CA GLU A 149 -11.86 -11.72 25.12
C GLU A 149 -12.22 -11.93 23.65
N VAL A 150 -12.29 -13.20 23.24
CA VAL A 150 -12.72 -13.56 21.89
C VAL A 150 -14.10 -12.94 21.62
N HIS A 151 -14.23 -12.22 20.50
CA HIS A 151 -15.48 -11.57 20.15
C HIS A 151 -16.63 -12.60 20.06
N GLU A 152 -17.81 -12.24 20.58
CA GLU A 152 -19.03 -13.07 20.73
C GLU A 152 -18.95 -14.28 21.68
N ASP A 153 -17.81 -14.97 21.80
CA ASP A 153 -17.64 -16.14 22.68
C ASP A 153 -17.25 -15.76 24.12
N GLY A 154 -16.56 -14.62 24.31
CA GLY A 154 -16.08 -14.16 25.62
C GLY A 154 -14.99 -15.06 26.23
N GLY A 155 -14.42 -15.96 25.45
CA GLY A 155 -13.30 -16.82 25.83
C GLY A 155 -11.99 -16.04 25.91
N ASN A 156 -11.00 -16.51 26.67
CA ASN A 156 -9.71 -15.81 26.75
C ASN A 156 -8.85 -16.09 25.51
N GLU A 157 -8.54 -15.04 24.75
CA GLU A 157 -7.77 -15.13 23.51
C GLU A 157 -6.37 -15.73 23.69
N SER A 158 -5.70 -15.42 24.81
CA SER A 158 -4.35 -15.92 25.09
C SER A 158 -4.29 -17.44 25.11
N VAL A 159 -5.39 -18.11 25.49
CA VAL A 159 -5.49 -19.57 25.46
C VAL A 159 -5.52 -20.07 24.02
N VAL A 160 -6.27 -19.41 23.14
CA VAL A 160 -6.40 -19.77 21.73
C VAL A 160 -5.07 -19.64 21.01
N TYR A 161 -4.37 -18.51 21.19
CA TYR A 161 -3.10 -18.26 20.51
C TYR A 161 -1.93 -19.06 21.10
N THR A 162 -1.92 -19.34 22.41
CA THR A 162 -0.87 -20.18 23.03
C THR A 162 -0.94 -21.64 22.55
N GLN A 163 -2.14 -22.18 22.31
CA GLN A 163 -2.30 -23.54 21.79
C GLN A 163 -1.90 -23.68 20.32
N GLN A 164 -1.96 -22.59 19.55
CA GLN A 164 -1.62 -22.56 18.13
C GLN A 164 -0.10 -22.47 17.87
N SER A 165 0.66 -21.81 18.76
CA SER A 165 2.08 -21.55 18.51
C SER A 165 3.00 -22.72 18.93
N ASN A 166 3.63 -23.37 17.96
CA ASN A 166 4.85 -24.15 18.20
C ASN A 166 6.14 -23.30 18.08
N ALA A 167 6.06 -22.00 17.75
CA ALA A 167 7.21 -21.10 17.75
C ALA A 167 6.82 -19.59 17.69
N ILE A 168 7.47 -18.78 18.54
CA ILE A 168 7.81 -17.34 18.41
C ILE A 168 6.98 -16.24 19.11
N SER A 169 5.72 -16.41 19.54
CA SER A 169 5.00 -15.31 20.25
C SER A 169 4.22 -15.76 21.47
N ALA A 170 4.89 -16.40 22.42
CA ALA A 170 4.28 -16.95 23.63
C ALA A 170 3.98 -15.92 24.74
N ASN A 171 3.61 -14.65 24.47
CA ASN A 171 3.09 -13.80 25.57
C ASN A 171 2.35 -12.49 25.28
N THR A 172 2.11 -12.07 24.03
CA THR A 172 1.30 -10.86 23.79
C THR A 172 0.59 -11.00 22.46
N LEU A 173 -0.75 -11.04 22.48
CA LEU A 173 -1.50 -10.68 21.29
C LEU A 173 -1.02 -9.29 20.83
N PRO A 174 -0.81 -9.07 19.54
CA PRO A 174 -0.17 -7.84 19.08
C PRO A 174 -1.02 -6.59 19.32
N ASN A 175 -2.35 -6.73 19.49
CA ASN A 175 -3.34 -5.69 19.77
C ASN A 175 -3.08 -4.43 18.94
N GLN A 176 -2.80 -4.66 17.65
CA GLN A 176 -2.33 -3.64 16.72
C GLN A 176 -2.92 -3.85 15.33
N PRO A 177 -3.06 -2.77 14.53
CA PRO A 177 -3.47 -2.88 13.14
C PRO A 177 -2.47 -3.69 12.30
N PHE A 178 -2.97 -4.34 11.27
CA PHE A 178 -2.14 -5.02 10.28
C PHE A 178 -1.33 -4.03 9.46
N ILE A 179 -0.03 -4.33 9.28
CA ILE A 179 0.91 -3.57 8.44
C ILE A 179 1.03 -4.21 7.05
N SER A 180 0.85 -5.53 6.97
CA SER A 180 0.87 -6.29 5.72
C SER A 180 -0.18 -7.39 5.75
N ILE A 181 -0.77 -7.68 4.59
CA ILE A 181 -1.72 -8.79 4.40
C ILE A 181 -1.06 -10.14 4.72
N ASP A 182 0.27 -10.26 4.52
CA ASP A 182 1.00 -11.50 4.79
C ASP A 182 0.99 -11.91 6.27
N GLN A 183 0.75 -10.97 7.19
CA GLN A 183 0.60 -11.25 8.62
C GLN A 183 -0.65 -12.09 8.93
N LEU A 184 -1.62 -12.16 8.02
CA LEU A 184 -2.79 -13.02 8.19
C LEU A 184 -2.41 -14.50 8.33
N GLN A 185 -1.22 -14.94 7.87
CA GLN A 185 -0.74 -16.31 8.10
C GLN A 185 -0.50 -16.65 9.58
N GLU A 186 -0.42 -15.65 10.46
CA GLU A 186 -0.32 -15.85 11.90
C GLU A 186 -1.68 -16.16 12.55
N ILE A 187 -2.77 -15.95 11.80
CA ILE A 187 -4.14 -16.08 12.29
C ILE A 187 -4.63 -17.52 12.10
N ARG A 188 -5.39 -17.99 13.08
CA ARG A 188 -6.04 -19.29 13.02
C ARG A 188 -6.97 -19.39 11.80
N GLY A 189 -6.86 -20.48 11.06
CA GLY A 189 -7.71 -20.73 9.88
C GLY A 189 -7.20 -20.10 8.59
N VAL A 190 -6.09 -19.35 8.62
CA VAL A 190 -5.48 -18.78 7.42
C VAL A 190 -4.21 -19.56 7.06
N ASP A 191 -4.34 -20.47 6.09
CA ASP A 191 -3.19 -21.08 5.44
C ASP A 191 -2.74 -20.28 4.20
N ALA A 192 -1.72 -20.78 3.50
CA ALA A 192 -1.21 -20.12 2.30
C ALA A 192 -2.23 -20.07 1.15
N ASP A 193 -3.13 -21.06 1.05
CA ASP A 193 -4.14 -21.15 0.00
C ASP A 193 -5.30 -20.19 0.28
N VAL A 194 -5.75 -20.11 1.54
CA VAL A 194 -6.71 -19.12 2.04
C VAL A 194 -6.18 -17.71 1.82
N LEU A 195 -4.92 -17.44 2.18
CA LEU A 195 -4.32 -16.13 1.94
C LEU A 195 -4.27 -15.79 0.44
N ALA A 196 -3.92 -16.75 -0.41
CA ALA A 196 -3.89 -16.55 -1.85
C ALA A 196 -5.28 -16.23 -2.43
N ALA A 197 -6.32 -16.88 -1.91
CA ALA A 197 -7.72 -16.62 -2.29
C ALA A 197 -8.20 -15.23 -1.82
N LEU A 198 -7.74 -14.76 -0.66
CA LEU A 198 -8.13 -13.46 -0.10
C LEU A 198 -7.40 -12.28 -0.73
N ARG A 199 -6.12 -12.44 -1.11
CA ARG A 199 -5.22 -11.37 -1.59
C ARG A 199 -5.83 -10.43 -2.67
N PRO A 200 -6.66 -10.88 -3.63
CA PRO A 200 -7.29 -9.99 -4.60
C PRO A 200 -8.36 -9.06 -4.02
N TYR A 201 -8.95 -9.41 -2.87
CA TYR A 201 -10.14 -8.75 -2.33
C TYR A 201 -9.86 -7.90 -1.09
N ILE A 202 -8.71 -8.09 -0.44
CA ILE A 202 -8.37 -7.41 0.81
C ILE A 202 -7.09 -6.58 0.73
N THR A 203 -6.99 -5.57 1.59
CA THR A 203 -5.78 -4.78 1.82
C THR A 203 -5.58 -4.50 3.31
N ALA A 204 -4.39 -4.02 3.67
CA ALA A 204 -4.03 -3.63 5.03
C ALA A 204 -3.46 -2.20 5.02
N THR A 205 -4.32 -1.20 5.13
CA THR A 205 -3.92 0.21 5.24
C THR A 205 -4.01 0.68 6.68
N PRO A 206 -3.07 1.52 7.16
CA PRO A 206 -2.99 1.89 8.59
C PRO A 206 -4.05 2.90 9.06
N TYR A 207 -4.99 3.25 8.19
CA TYR A 207 -6.12 4.15 8.45
C TYR A 207 -7.37 3.59 7.78
N PHE A 208 -8.53 4.09 8.20
CA PHE A 208 -9.81 3.74 7.60
C PHE A 208 -9.85 4.13 6.13
N VAL A 209 -10.22 3.20 5.26
CA VAL A 209 -10.36 3.42 3.81
C VAL A 209 -11.73 2.89 3.37
N PRO A 210 -12.67 3.74 2.94
CA PRO A 210 -13.91 3.27 2.36
C PRO A 210 -13.65 2.57 1.01
N ILE A 211 -14.51 1.61 0.67
CA ILE A 211 -14.43 0.85 -0.57
C ILE A 211 -14.87 1.75 -1.72
N ASN A 212 -14.01 1.90 -2.72
CA ASN A 212 -14.34 2.61 -3.94
C ASN A 212 -15.23 1.75 -4.84
N VAL A 213 -16.51 2.12 -4.98
CA VAL A 213 -17.49 1.40 -5.80
C VAL A 213 -17.20 1.47 -7.30
N ASN A 214 -16.36 2.39 -7.77
CA ASN A 214 -16.00 2.50 -9.18
C ASN A 214 -14.91 1.50 -9.62
N THR A 215 -14.14 0.96 -8.67
CA THR A 215 -12.99 0.07 -8.92
C THR A 215 -13.11 -1.29 -8.23
N ALA A 216 -13.96 -1.42 -7.20
CA ALA A 216 -14.11 -2.64 -6.41
C ALA A 216 -14.55 -3.85 -7.23
N SER A 217 -14.06 -5.05 -6.89
CA SER A 217 -14.44 -6.27 -7.61
C SER A 217 -15.93 -6.61 -7.44
N PRO A 218 -16.57 -7.32 -8.41
CA PRO A 218 -17.95 -7.77 -8.27
C PRO A 218 -18.20 -8.63 -7.03
N VAL A 219 -17.21 -9.45 -6.65
CA VAL A 219 -17.29 -10.32 -5.46
C VAL A 219 -17.32 -9.48 -4.18
N LEU A 220 -16.45 -8.46 -4.07
CA LEU A 220 -16.48 -7.57 -2.92
C LEU A 220 -17.79 -6.77 -2.85
N LEU A 221 -18.29 -6.29 -3.98
CA LEU A 221 -19.57 -5.59 -4.04
C LEU A 221 -20.74 -6.50 -3.63
N ALA A 222 -20.67 -7.78 -3.99
CA ALA A 222 -21.69 -8.76 -3.60
C ALA A 222 -21.69 -8.97 -2.08
N ALA A 223 -20.52 -8.91 -1.43
CA ALA A 223 -20.40 -9.03 0.03
C ALA A 223 -21.03 -7.84 0.79
N LEU A 224 -21.40 -6.75 0.12
CA LEU A 224 -22.14 -5.65 0.76
C LEU A 224 -23.58 -6.04 1.11
N ILE A 225 -24.12 -7.09 0.49
CA ILE A 225 -25.53 -7.47 0.57
C ILE A 225 -25.67 -8.91 1.01
N GLU A 226 -26.64 -9.15 1.87
CA GLU A 226 -27.02 -10.50 2.24
C GLU A 226 -27.66 -11.23 1.05
N GLY A 227 -27.08 -12.37 0.66
CA GLY A 227 -27.52 -13.14 -0.51
C GLY A 227 -27.13 -12.54 -1.87
N GLY A 228 -26.30 -11.48 -1.90
CA GLY A 228 -25.75 -10.94 -3.13
C GLY A 228 -24.79 -11.93 -3.80
N THR A 229 -24.81 -11.96 -5.14
CA THR A 229 -23.90 -12.80 -5.94
C THR A 229 -22.98 -11.95 -6.82
N GLY A 230 -21.79 -12.47 -7.14
CA GLY A 230 -20.86 -11.77 -8.02
C GLY A 230 -21.43 -11.53 -9.42
N GLU A 231 -22.28 -12.44 -9.93
CA GLU A 231 -22.95 -12.32 -11.24
C GLU A 231 -23.90 -11.13 -11.29
N GLN A 232 -24.68 -10.95 -10.23
CA GLN A 232 -25.54 -9.79 -10.05
C GLN A 232 -24.72 -8.50 -10.14
N MET A 233 -23.58 -8.43 -9.45
CA MET A 233 -22.74 -7.24 -9.45
C MET A 233 -21.98 -6.99 -10.76
N GLN A 234 -21.97 -7.94 -11.72
CA GLN A 234 -21.37 -7.70 -13.04
C GLN A 234 -22.13 -6.62 -13.82
N GLU A 235 -23.45 -6.51 -13.63
CA GLU A 235 -24.23 -5.44 -14.27
C GLU A 235 -23.78 -4.05 -13.80
N LEU A 236 -23.54 -3.90 -12.50
CA LEU A 236 -22.98 -2.68 -11.93
C LEU A 236 -21.58 -2.38 -12.50
N VAL A 237 -20.73 -3.41 -12.66
CA VAL A 237 -19.41 -3.23 -13.31
C VAL A 237 -19.55 -2.77 -14.77
N ALA A 238 -20.49 -3.35 -15.52
CA ALA A 238 -20.73 -2.94 -16.92
C ALA A 238 -21.29 -1.51 -17.04
N ILE A 239 -22.06 -1.04 -16.06
CA ILE A 239 -22.56 0.33 -16.01
C ILE A 239 -21.42 1.31 -15.74
N ARG A 240 -20.63 1.07 -14.68
CA ARG A 240 -19.52 1.97 -14.31
C ARG A 240 -18.37 1.98 -15.31
N GLU A 241 -18.18 0.89 -16.07
CA GLU A 241 -17.23 0.84 -17.19
C GLU A 241 -17.59 1.79 -18.32
N LYS A 242 -18.86 2.17 -18.48
CA LYS A 242 -19.29 3.19 -19.44
C LYS A 242 -19.19 4.58 -18.84
N GLN A 243 -19.69 4.74 -17.62
CA GLN A 243 -19.69 6.02 -16.91
C GLN A 243 -19.53 5.77 -15.41
N ALA A 244 -18.47 6.31 -14.83
CA ALA A 244 -18.21 6.23 -13.39
C ALA A 244 -19.37 6.84 -12.59
N LEU A 245 -19.65 6.25 -11.43
CA LEU A 245 -20.63 6.75 -10.48
C LEU A 245 -20.09 8.02 -9.81
N THR A 246 -20.93 9.05 -9.73
CA THR A 246 -20.61 10.34 -9.14
C THR A 246 -20.95 10.44 -7.67
N ALA A 247 -21.91 9.65 -7.22
CA ALA A 247 -22.29 9.55 -5.81
C ALA A 247 -22.56 8.09 -5.43
N VAL A 248 -22.33 7.76 -4.16
CA VAL A 248 -22.71 6.45 -3.61
C VAL A 248 -24.23 6.24 -3.71
N ASP A 249 -25.02 7.32 -3.68
CA ASP A 249 -26.48 7.25 -3.79
C ASP A 249 -26.97 6.77 -5.17
N ASP A 250 -26.21 7.03 -6.23
CA ASP A 250 -26.52 6.57 -7.59
C ASP A 250 -26.53 5.04 -7.66
N MET A 251 -25.70 4.40 -6.85
CA MET A 251 -25.61 2.95 -6.74
C MET A 251 -26.94 2.36 -6.21
N TRP A 252 -27.56 2.99 -5.22
CA TRP A 252 -28.81 2.48 -4.60
C TRP A 252 -30.04 2.53 -5.53
N GLN A 253 -29.96 3.28 -6.63
CA GLN A 253 -31.03 3.35 -7.63
C GLN A 253 -31.04 2.15 -8.57
N LEU A 254 -29.99 1.31 -8.54
CA LEU A 254 -29.92 0.13 -9.38
C LEU A 254 -30.97 -0.91 -8.92
N PRO A 255 -31.68 -1.56 -9.86
CA PRO A 255 -32.72 -2.54 -9.52
C PRO A 255 -32.23 -3.63 -8.57
N ILE A 256 -30.97 -4.02 -8.71
CA ILE A 256 -30.32 -5.07 -7.95
C ILE A 256 -30.04 -4.72 -6.47
N LEU A 257 -30.02 -3.42 -6.17
CA LEU A 257 -29.78 -2.87 -4.83
C LEU A 257 -31.03 -2.26 -4.20
N SER A 258 -32.11 -2.19 -4.98
CA SER A 258 -33.39 -1.64 -4.53
C SER A 258 -34.06 -2.42 -3.40
N SER A 259 -33.69 -3.70 -3.21
CA SER A 259 -34.19 -4.55 -2.12
C SER A 259 -33.64 -4.20 -0.74
N LEU A 260 -32.60 -3.36 -0.67
CA LEU A 260 -32.03 -2.90 0.60
C LEU A 260 -32.92 -1.84 1.24
N ASN A 261 -33.16 -2.00 2.55
CA ASN A 261 -33.90 -1.03 3.35
C ASN A 261 -33.05 0.23 3.62
N GLU A 262 -33.70 1.35 3.97
CA GLU A 262 -33.00 2.61 4.29
C GLU A 262 -31.98 2.47 5.43
N GLU A 263 -32.28 1.66 6.45
CA GLU A 263 -31.37 1.39 7.57
C GLU A 263 -30.08 0.68 7.10
N GLN A 264 -30.21 -0.31 6.22
CA GLN A 264 -29.06 -1.04 5.66
C GLN A 264 -28.20 -0.11 4.79
N ARG A 265 -28.83 0.71 3.95
CA ARG A 265 -28.12 1.69 3.12
C ARG A 265 -27.34 2.67 3.99
N LYS A 266 -27.98 3.22 5.02
CA LYS A 266 -27.34 4.16 5.96
C LYS A 266 -26.17 3.54 6.72
N ALA A 267 -26.25 2.25 7.08
CA ALA A 267 -25.16 1.53 7.72
C ALA A 267 -23.97 1.29 6.77
N LEU A 268 -24.23 1.04 5.49
CA LEU A 268 -23.20 0.78 4.47
C LEU A 268 -22.55 2.05 3.92
N THR A 269 -23.27 3.18 3.84
CA THR A 269 -22.75 4.43 3.26
C THR A 269 -21.37 4.86 3.79
N PRO A 270 -21.06 4.78 5.10
CA PRO A 270 -19.73 5.14 5.62
C PRO A 270 -18.58 4.25 5.10
N LEU A 271 -18.88 3.01 4.70
CA LEU A 271 -17.91 2.05 4.18
C LEU A 271 -17.68 2.21 2.68
N LEU A 272 -18.41 3.11 2.00
CA LEU A 272 -18.40 3.24 0.55
C LEU A 272 -17.99 4.65 0.12
N ALA A 273 -17.26 4.73 -0.99
CA ALA A 273 -16.88 5.99 -1.63
C ALA A 273 -16.87 5.82 -3.14
N VAL A 274 -16.93 6.94 -3.86
CA VAL A 274 -16.72 6.99 -5.33
C VAL A 274 -15.31 7.48 -5.69
N ASP A 275 -14.56 7.90 -4.68
CA ASP A 275 -13.17 8.32 -4.76
C ASP A 275 -12.28 7.42 -3.88
N SER A 276 -11.03 7.29 -4.27
CA SER A 276 -10.04 6.43 -3.64
C SER A 276 -9.18 7.21 -2.67
N GLN A 277 -9.12 6.76 -1.42
CA GLN A 277 -8.29 7.40 -0.40
C GLN A 277 -6.88 6.79 -0.29
N ALA A 278 -6.66 5.65 -0.93
CA ALA A 278 -5.41 4.93 -0.89
C ALA A 278 -5.06 4.33 -2.26
N PHE A 279 -3.81 4.50 -2.67
CA PHE A 279 -3.24 3.92 -3.88
C PHE A 279 -1.94 3.21 -3.55
N MET A 280 -1.64 2.14 -4.25
CA MET A 280 -0.33 1.51 -4.22
C MET A 280 0.34 1.73 -5.57
N ALA A 281 1.60 2.14 -5.57
CA ALA A 281 2.43 2.22 -6.75
C ALA A 281 3.51 1.14 -6.72
N LEU A 282 3.61 0.32 -7.76
CA LEU A 282 4.79 -0.49 -8.02
C LEU A 282 5.72 0.29 -8.94
N ILE A 283 6.92 0.57 -8.46
CA ILE A 283 7.96 1.26 -9.21
C ILE A 283 9.05 0.25 -9.52
N THR A 284 9.39 0.14 -10.80
CA THR A 284 10.52 -0.66 -11.28
C THR A 284 11.55 0.27 -11.90
N ALA A 285 12.71 0.40 -11.25
CA ALA A 285 13.86 1.08 -11.81
C ALA A 285 14.77 0.05 -12.47
N THR A 286 15.10 0.26 -13.74
CA THR A 286 15.95 -0.63 -14.54
C THR A 286 17.15 0.15 -15.07
N ASP A 287 18.34 -0.42 -14.94
CA ASP A 287 19.57 0.08 -15.55
C ASP A 287 20.04 -0.94 -16.60
N SER A 288 20.19 -0.46 -17.84
CA SER A 288 20.60 -1.21 -19.02
C SER A 288 21.95 -0.72 -19.58
N ALA A 289 22.80 -0.09 -18.76
CA ALA A 289 24.10 0.41 -19.18
C ALA A 289 25.05 -0.68 -19.70
N ASP A 290 24.89 -1.93 -19.24
CA ASP A 290 25.65 -3.08 -19.70
C ASP A 290 24.71 -4.07 -20.39
N SER A 291 24.93 -4.35 -21.69
CA SER A 291 24.00 -5.14 -22.51
C SER A 291 23.86 -6.61 -22.06
N ASP A 292 24.75 -7.08 -21.18
CA ASP A 292 24.78 -8.45 -20.67
C ASP A 292 24.17 -8.59 -19.26
N GLN A 293 23.94 -7.49 -18.54
CA GLN A 293 23.36 -7.50 -17.18
C GLN A 293 22.40 -6.33 -16.93
N THR A 294 21.12 -6.56 -17.21
CA THR A 294 20.04 -5.66 -16.79
C THR A 294 19.88 -5.71 -15.26
N ARG A 295 20.06 -4.56 -14.60
CA ARG A 295 19.88 -4.46 -13.14
C ARG A 295 18.54 -3.85 -12.84
N GLN A 296 17.81 -4.44 -11.88
CA GLN A 296 16.47 -3.96 -11.51
C GLN A 296 16.34 -3.78 -10.00
N ARG A 297 15.57 -2.76 -9.62
CA ARG A 297 15.10 -2.52 -8.26
C ARG A 297 13.59 -2.30 -8.29
N PHE A 298 12.93 -2.83 -7.27
CA PHE A 298 11.48 -2.76 -7.14
C PHE A 298 11.10 -2.09 -5.83
N ALA A 299 10.09 -1.23 -5.87
CA ALA A 299 9.52 -0.60 -4.69
C ALA A 299 8.00 -0.59 -4.77
N THR A 300 7.33 -0.88 -3.66
CA THR A 300 5.90 -0.61 -3.50
C THR A 300 5.74 0.60 -2.60
N VAL A 301 4.93 1.57 -3.04
CA VAL A 301 4.70 2.83 -2.33
C VAL A 301 3.21 2.99 -2.07
N LEU A 302 2.82 3.06 -0.79
CA LEU A 302 1.47 3.38 -0.37
C LEU A 302 1.30 4.90 -0.37
N ILE A 303 0.36 5.40 -1.14
CA ILE A 303 0.04 6.81 -1.31
C ILE A 303 -1.37 7.05 -0.77
N ARG A 304 -1.51 7.99 0.16
CA ARG A 304 -2.80 8.44 0.69
C ARG A 304 -3.27 9.68 -0.07
N LYS A 305 -4.57 9.71 -0.38
CA LYS A 305 -5.29 10.86 -0.93
C LYS A 305 -6.44 11.20 0.00
N THR A 306 -6.34 12.29 0.77
CA THR A 306 -7.39 12.69 1.73
C THR A 306 -7.69 14.17 1.59
N ALA A 307 -8.93 14.57 1.86
CA ALA A 307 -9.26 15.99 1.93
C ALA A 307 -8.37 16.71 2.98
N THR A 308 -7.89 17.90 2.65
CA THR A 308 -7.17 18.72 3.62
C THR A 308 -8.21 19.23 4.62
N GLU A 309 -8.11 18.80 5.88
CA GLU A 309 -8.86 19.48 6.95
C GLU A 309 -8.30 20.88 7.05
N THR A 310 -9.02 21.87 6.51
CA THR A 310 -8.75 23.26 6.83
C THR A 310 -9.05 23.38 8.33
N GLU A 311 -8.01 23.41 9.17
CA GLU A 311 -8.15 23.81 10.56
C GLU A 311 -8.83 25.19 10.56
N SER A 312 -10.14 25.20 10.79
CA SER A 312 -10.85 26.41 11.18
C SER A 312 -10.32 26.74 12.56
N ASN A 313 -9.23 27.52 12.59
CA ASN A 313 -8.66 28.06 13.81
C ASN A 313 -9.71 28.99 14.41
N GLY A 314 -10.59 28.42 15.24
CA GLY A 314 -11.63 29.10 15.99
C GLY A 314 -10.96 29.98 17.02
N ASN A 315 -10.55 31.16 16.59
CA ASN A 315 -10.17 32.23 17.49
C ASN A 315 -11.44 32.71 18.21
N SER A 316 -11.79 32.01 19.29
CA SER A 316 -12.77 32.45 20.27
C SER A 316 -12.24 33.69 20.99
N ASN A 317 -12.46 34.85 20.39
CA ASN A 317 -12.64 36.08 21.14
C ASN A 317 -14.13 36.38 21.17
N GLY A 318 -14.77 36.05 22.29
CA GLY A 318 -16.07 36.62 22.65
C GLY A 318 -15.91 38.12 22.89
N ASP A 319 -16.74 38.95 22.27
CA ASP A 319 -17.99 39.36 22.92
C ASP A 319 -18.73 40.47 22.13
N ASN A 320 -20.06 40.32 22.17
CA ASN A 320 -21.11 41.35 22.19
C ASN A 320 -21.79 41.88 20.90
N ASN A 321 -23.07 41.46 20.82
CA ASN A 321 -24.30 42.21 20.55
C ASN A 321 -24.66 42.63 19.13
N ASN A 322 -25.67 41.95 18.55
CA ASN A 322 -26.95 42.58 18.15
C ASN A 322 -28.00 41.52 17.70
N PRO A 323 -29.27 41.55 18.17
CA PRO A 323 -30.33 40.69 17.63
C PRO A 323 -31.22 41.46 16.64
N ASN A 324 -31.09 41.18 15.34
CA ASN A 324 -32.15 41.29 14.32
C ASN A 324 -31.55 41.20 12.91
N ASN A 325 -31.85 40.13 12.15
CA ASN A 325 -32.51 40.28 10.85
C ASN A 325 -33.01 38.92 10.32
N ASN A 326 -34.27 38.87 9.91
CA ASN A 326 -34.81 37.84 9.03
C ASN A 326 -34.25 38.04 7.61
N ASN A 327 -33.98 36.94 6.90
CA ASN A 327 -34.61 36.56 5.63
C ASN A 327 -33.69 35.69 4.74
N SER A 328 -34.27 34.59 4.26
CA SER A 328 -34.01 33.84 3.01
C SER A 328 -32.65 33.96 2.29
N ASN A 329 -31.95 32.84 2.13
CA ASN A 329 -31.80 32.23 0.81
C ASN A 329 -31.24 30.80 0.89
N LEU A 330 -32.03 29.84 0.40
CA LEU A 330 -31.50 28.57 -0.10
C LEU A 330 -30.68 28.88 -1.35
N GLY A 331 -29.44 28.45 -1.34
CA GLY A 331 -28.52 28.55 -2.47
C GLY A 331 -27.57 27.38 -2.41
N ASP A 332 -27.95 26.34 -3.15
CA ASP A 332 -27.15 25.20 -3.57
C ASP A 332 -25.70 25.62 -3.89
N ALA A 333 -24.75 25.16 -3.08
CA ALA A 333 -23.33 25.40 -3.29
C ALA A 333 -22.66 24.03 -3.48
N SER A 334 -22.47 23.69 -4.75
CA SER A 334 -21.66 22.58 -5.24
C SER A 334 -20.35 22.45 -4.44
N ASN A 335 -20.12 21.25 -3.92
CA ASN A 335 -18.99 20.84 -3.08
C ASN A 335 -17.69 20.69 -3.91
N SER A 336 -17.23 21.74 -4.60
CA SER A 336 -16.19 21.65 -5.66
C SER A 336 -14.85 22.32 -5.37
N ASP A 337 -14.41 22.49 -4.11
CA ASP A 337 -13.04 22.95 -3.85
C ASP A 337 -12.44 22.47 -2.51
N LYS A 338 -12.60 21.19 -2.18
CA LYS A 338 -11.79 20.59 -1.11
C LYS A 338 -10.47 20.14 -1.71
N THR A 339 -9.45 20.98 -1.59
CA THR A 339 -8.07 20.59 -1.92
C THR A 339 -7.73 19.26 -1.21
N LYS A 340 -7.41 18.21 -1.97
CA LYS A 340 -6.98 16.92 -1.43
C LYS A 340 -5.46 16.89 -1.32
N ASP A 341 -4.96 16.43 -0.18
CA ASP A 341 -3.55 16.21 0.09
C ASP A 341 -3.15 14.80 -0.35
N VAL A 342 -2.10 14.71 -1.18
CA VAL A 342 -1.56 13.46 -1.70
C VAL A 342 -0.17 13.25 -1.12
N LYS A 343 -0.04 12.26 -0.23
CA LYS A 343 1.19 11.99 0.52
C LYS A 343 1.57 10.51 0.49
N VAL A 344 2.87 10.27 0.49
CA VAL A 344 3.42 8.92 0.67
C VAL A 344 3.33 8.55 2.15
N VAL A 345 2.76 7.39 2.43
CA VAL A 345 2.59 6.84 3.78
C VAL A 345 3.69 5.85 4.11
N ALA A 346 3.99 4.96 3.18
CA ALA A 346 4.98 3.91 3.35
C ALA A 346 5.65 3.57 2.03
N GLN A 347 6.92 3.17 2.09
CA GLN A 347 7.68 2.64 0.96
C GLN A 347 8.38 1.36 1.41
N ARG A 348 8.25 0.30 0.61
CA ARG A 348 8.93 -0.97 0.81
C ARG A 348 9.76 -1.32 -0.42
N LEU A 349 11.04 -1.62 -0.20
CA LEU A 349 11.96 -2.08 -1.25
C LEU A 349 11.92 -3.60 -1.33
N TRP A 350 12.03 -4.13 -2.56
CA TRP A 350 11.99 -5.55 -2.83
C TRP A 350 13.21 -6.00 -3.64
N ALA A 351 13.69 -7.20 -3.33
CA ALA A 351 14.76 -7.86 -4.09
C ALA A 351 14.27 -8.39 -5.44
N PHE A 352 12.99 -8.75 -5.52
CA PHE A 352 12.31 -9.30 -6.70
C PHE A 352 11.00 -8.55 -6.94
N ARG A 353 10.44 -8.62 -8.15
CA ARG A 353 9.13 -8.02 -8.44
C ARG A 353 8.09 -8.68 -7.54
N PRO A 354 7.40 -7.94 -6.65
CA PRO A 354 6.32 -8.51 -5.84
C PRO A 354 5.13 -8.86 -6.73
N SER A 355 4.26 -9.75 -6.25
CA SER A 355 2.93 -9.92 -6.84
C SER A 355 2.17 -8.63 -6.62
N PHE A 356 2.04 -7.85 -7.68
CA PHE A 356 1.37 -6.56 -7.66
C PHE A 356 0.01 -6.69 -8.31
#